data_AF-A0A929GRW6-F1
#
_entry.id   AF-A0A929GRW6-F1
#
_cell.length_a   1.000
_cell.length_b   1.000
_cell.length_c   1.000
_cell.angle_alpha   90.00
_cell.angle_beta   90.00
_cell.angle_gamma   90.00
#
_symmetry.space_group_name_H-M   'P 1'
#
loop_
_entity.id
_entity.type
_entity.pdbx_description
1 polymer ?
#
loop_
_entity_poly.entity_id
_entity_poly.type
_entity_poly.pdbx_seq_one_letter_code
_entity_poly.pdbx_strand_id
1 'polypeptide(L)'
;MKQLMNHINDWFIQLGLSENLATFFTELAGVIFLLIISIIGFYITKKLVVRAIHVIAKKTKNTWDDILIEKKVFHRLAYFAPALIIIYLTPYFLVEYEFLIKTIKLIVSIYMVIIVIQIILSFINAFNEIYSGYEISKTKPIKG
;
A
#
# COMPACT_ATOMS: atom_id res chain seq x y z
N MET A 1 21.50 9.42 -1.35
CA MET A 1 20.80 8.92 -0.14
C MET A 1 21.77 8.57 0.97
N LYS A 2 22.72 7.63 0.78
CA LYS A 2 23.80 7.41 1.77
C LYS A 2 24.54 8.69 2.17
N GLN A 3 24.94 9.52 1.21
CA GLN A 3 25.58 10.81 1.48
C GLN A 3 24.70 11.78 2.30
N LEU A 4 23.36 11.73 2.10
CA LEU A 4 22.41 12.54 2.86
C LEU A 4 22.29 12.04 4.29
N MET A 5 22.20 10.73 4.50
CA MET A 5 22.14 10.13 5.84
C MET A 5 23.44 10.40 6.60
N ASN A 6 24.59 10.30 5.94
CA ASN A 6 25.87 10.62 6.56
C ASN A 6 25.95 12.11 6.95
N HIS A 7 25.48 13.03 6.10
CA HIS A 7 25.40 14.46 6.46
C HIS A 7 24.48 14.72 7.67
N ILE A 8 23.36 14.00 7.77
CA ILE A 8 22.46 14.11 8.93
C ILE A 8 23.16 13.57 10.19
N ASN A 9 23.88 12.44 10.07
CA ASN A 9 24.64 11.87 11.17
C ASN A 9 25.74 12.83 11.66
N ASP A 10 26.53 13.37 10.72
CA ASP A 10 27.60 14.34 11.01
C ASP A 10 27.04 15.60 11.68
N TRP A 11 25.85 16.06 11.27
CA TRP A 11 25.16 17.19 11.92
C TRP A 11 24.76 16.87 13.37
N PHE A 12 24.25 15.66 13.64
CA PHE A 12 23.96 15.21 15.00
C PHE A 12 25.21 15.06 15.86
N ILE A 13 26.32 14.57 15.30
CA ILE A 13 27.61 14.50 15.98
C ILE A 13 28.12 15.92 16.32
N GLN A 14 27.98 16.88 15.40
CA GLN A 14 28.33 18.29 15.64
C GLN A 14 27.50 18.96 16.74
N LEU A 15 26.28 18.47 16.99
CA LEU A 15 25.43 18.90 18.12
C LEU A 15 25.87 18.30 19.47
N GLY A 16 26.94 17.50 19.50
CA GLY A 16 27.52 16.91 20.71
C GLY A 16 26.90 15.57 21.11
N LEU A 17 26.13 14.93 20.23
CA LEU A 17 25.62 13.57 20.45
C LEU A 17 26.74 12.54 20.26
N SER A 18 26.70 11.46 21.04
CA SER A 18 27.58 10.30 20.80
C SER A 18 27.22 9.64 19.47
N GLU A 19 28.19 8.99 18.82
CA GLU A 19 27.99 8.31 17.53
C GLU A 19 26.77 7.37 17.55
N ASN A 20 26.58 6.61 18.64
CA ASN A 20 25.43 5.72 18.78
C ASN A 20 24.08 6.45 18.78
N LEU A 21 23.98 7.61 19.44
CA LEU A 21 22.75 8.41 19.47
C LEU A 21 22.52 9.10 18.13
N ALA A 22 23.58 9.64 17.52
CA ALA A 22 23.50 10.30 16.22
C ALA A 22 23.03 9.34 15.11
N THR A 23 23.57 8.12 15.08
CA THR A 23 23.12 7.07 14.17
C THR A 23 21.66 6.68 14.42
N PHE A 24 21.25 6.51 15.69
CA PHE A 24 19.86 6.21 16.03
C PHE A 24 18.87 7.28 15.55
N PHE A 25 19.17 8.56 15.78
CA PHE A 25 18.30 9.67 15.34
C PHE A 25 18.25 9.82 13.82
N THR A 26 19.38 9.60 13.14
CA THR A 26 19.46 9.62 11.67
C THR A 26 18.55 8.56 11.06
N GLU A 27 18.60 7.33 11.58
CA GLU A 27 17.77 6.21 11.12
C GLU A 27 16.28 6.44 11.43
N LEU A 28 15.96 6.95 12.61
CA LEU A 28 14.59 7.31 12.97
C LEU A 28 14.03 8.37 12.00
N ALA A 29 14.84 9.37 11.64
CA ALA A 29 14.47 10.37 10.65
C ALA A 29 14.24 9.73 9.26
N GLY A 30 15.08 8.77 8.86
CA GLY A 30 14.91 7.99 7.63
C GLY A 30 13.60 7.21 7.58
N VAL A 31 13.23 6.53 8.67
CA VAL A 31 11.96 5.80 8.79
C VAL A 31 10.77 6.75 8.69
N ILE A 32 10.80 7.88 9.41
CA ILE A 32 9.74 8.89 9.37
C ILE A 32 9.59 9.44 7.95
N PHE A 33 10.70 9.76 7.29
CA PHE A 33 10.68 10.26 5.92
C PHE A 33 10.10 9.25 4.94
N LEU A 34 10.46 7.97 5.09
CA LEU A 34 9.91 6.88 4.28
C LEU A 34 8.39 6.71 4.51
N LEU A 35 7.92 6.81 5.76
CA LEU A 35 6.49 6.79 6.08
C LEU A 35 5.75 7.96 5.43
N ILE A 36 6.33 9.17 5.44
CA ILE A 36 5.75 10.34 4.79
C ILE A 36 5.61 10.11 3.28
N ILE A 37 6.67 9.62 2.61
CA ILE A 37 6.63 9.31 1.17
C ILE A 37 5.56 8.25 0.88
N SER A 38 5.49 7.21 1.71
CA SER A 38 4.51 6.13 1.57
C SER A 38 3.07 6.64 1.68
N ILE A 39 2.79 7.52 2.66
CA ILE A 39 1.49 8.15 2.84
C ILE A 39 1.13 9.03 1.64
N ILE A 40 2.07 9.85 1.16
CA ILE A 40 1.86 10.67 -0.04
C ILE A 40 1.56 9.79 -1.25
N GLY A 41 2.35 8.72 -1.45
CA GLY A 41 2.14 7.75 -2.52
C GLY A 41 0.78 7.05 -2.44
N PHE A 42 0.29 6.74 -1.24
CA PHE A 42 -1.05 6.21 -1.03
C PHE A 42 -2.13 7.20 -1.49
N TYR A 43 -2.04 8.47 -1.08
CA TYR A 43 -3.02 9.49 -1.49
C TYR A 43 -3.02 9.73 -3.00
N ILE A 44 -1.83 9.78 -3.62
CA ILE A 44 -1.68 9.91 -5.08
C ILE A 44 -2.32 8.70 -5.77
N THR A 45 -1.98 7.49 -5.34
CA THR A 45 -2.51 6.26 -5.95
C THR A 45 -4.01 6.18 -5.79
N LYS A 46 -4.55 6.47 -4.60
CA LYS A 46 -5.99 6.53 -4.35
C LYS A 46 -6.67 7.50 -5.30
N LYS A 47 -6.10 8.70 -5.51
CA LYS A 47 -6.65 9.71 -6.43
C LYS A 47 -6.62 9.24 -7.88
N LEU A 48 -5.51 8.64 -8.32
CA LEU A 48 -5.37 8.09 -9.67
C LEU A 48 -6.34 6.94 -9.92
N VAL A 49 -6.45 6.00 -8.98
CA VAL A 49 -7.37 4.86 -9.03
C VAL A 49 -8.82 5.34 -9.13
N VAL A 50 -9.26 6.26 -8.26
CA VAL A 50 -10.64 6.80 -8.30
C VAL A 50 -10.92 7.52 -9.63
N ARG A 51 -9.94 8.29 -10.14
CA ARG A 51 -10.09 8.96 -11.43
C ARG A 51 -10.17 7.96 -12.59
N ALA A 52 -9.29 6.96 -12.61
CA ALA A 52 -9.27 5.93 -13.66
C ALA A 52 -10.59 5.17 -13.70
N ILE A 53 -11.09 4.77 -12.54
CA ILE A 53 -12.41 4.14 -12.39
C ILE A 53 -13.51 5.01 -13.01
N HIS A 54 -13.58 6.29 -12.63
CA HIS A 54 -14.66 7.18 -13.10
C HIS A 54 -14.62 7.38 -14.62
N VAL A 55 -13.42 7.37 -15.22
CA VAL A 55 -13.25 7.45 -16.67
C VAL A 55 -13.67 6.15 -17.36
N ILE A 56 -13.34 4.99 -16.79
CA ILE A 56 -13.72 3.69 -17.33
C ILE A 56 -15.24 3.51 -17.24
N ALA A 57 -15.84 3.77 -16.08
CA ALA A 57 -17.28 3.64 -15.86
C ALA A 57 -18.10 4.54 -16.81
N LYS A 58 -17.60 5.74 -17.15
CA LYS A 58 -18.25 6.61 -18.15
C LYS A 58 -18.20 6.07 -19.57
N LYS A 59 -17.29 5.14 -19.88
CA LYS A 59 -17.12 4.56 -21.22
C LYS A 59 -17.91 3.26 -21.42
N THR A 60 -18.35 2.61 -20.35
CA THR A 60 -19.08 1.34 -20.39
C THR A 60 -20.56 1.53 -20.05
N LYS A 61 -21.45 0.86 -20.80
CA LYS A 61 -22.91 0.81 -20.51
C LYS A 61 -23.29 -0.38 -19.61
N ASN A 62 -22.32 -1.08 -19.05
CA ASN A 62 -22.51 -2.40 -18.48
C ASN A 62 -22.42 -2.35 -16.95
N THR A 63 -23.50 -2.69 -16.23
CA THR A 63 -23.66 -2.56 -14.77
C THR A 63 -22.62 -3.27 -13.89
N TRP A 64 -21.75 -4.09 -14.48
CA TRP A 64 -20.68 -4.81 -13.80
C TRP A 64 -19.59 -3.88 -13.25
N ASP A 65 -19.32 -2.76 -13.93
CA ASP A 65 -18.34 -1.77 -13.47
C ASP A 65 -18.81 -1.07 -12.19
N ASP A 66 -20.06 -0.64 -12.12
CA ASP A 66 -20.69 -0.03 -10.95
C ASP A 66 -20.60 -0.96 -9.73
N ILE A 67 -20.85 -2.26 -9.91
CA ILE A 67 -20.76 -3.27 -8.84
C ILE A 67 -19.31 -3.44 -8.35
N LEU A 68 -18.32 -3.52 -9.24
CA LEU A 68 -16.91 -3.61 -8.86
C LEU A 68 -16.42 -2.37 -8.10
N ILE A 69 -16.97 -1.20 -8.44
CA ILE A 69 -16.71 0.07 -7.76
C ILE A 69 -17.35 0.07 -6.38
N GLU A 70 -18.62 -0.32 -6.28
CA GLU A 70 -19.37 -0.41 -5.02
C GLU A 70 -18.69 -1.37 -4.03
N LYS A 71 -18.23 -2.52 -4.52
CA LYS A 71 -17.48 -3.49 -3.69
C LYS A 71 -16.05 -3.05 -3.39
N LYS A 72 -15.64 -1.85 -3.82
CA LYS A 72 -14.35 -1.20 -3.49
C LYS A 72 -13.14 -2.03 -3.94
N VAL A 73 -13.28 -2.85 -4.98
CA VAL A 73 -12.21 -3.73 -5.49
C VAL A 73 -10.97 -2.90 -5.84
N PHE A 74 -11.17 -1.85 -6.63
CA PHE A 74 -10.10 -0.98 -7.07
C PHE A 74 -9.53 -0.12 -5.94
N HIS A 75 -10.36 0.29 -4.98
CA HIS A 75 -9.87 1.02 -3.80
C HIS A 75 -8.87 0.17 -3.01
N ARG A 76 -9.11 -1.14 -2.93
CA ARG A 76 -8.20 -2.07 -2.25
C ARG A 76 -6.85 -2.19 -2.96
N LEU A 77 -6.81 -2.06 -4.30
CA LEU A 77 -5.55 -2.03 -5.06
C LEU A 77 -4.67 -0.83 -4.69
N ALA A 78 -5.25 0.30 -4.29
CA ALA A 78 -4.48 1.48 -3.92
C ALA A 78 -3.60 1.25 -2.68
N TYR A 79 -3.92 0.27 -1.82
CA TYR A 79 -3.11 -0.09 -0.66
C TYR A 79 -1.81 -0.84 -1.02
N PHE A 80 -1.65 -1.32 -2.26
CA PHE A 80 -0.36 -1.86 -2.70
C PHE A 80 0.71 -0.79 -2.85
N ALA A 81 0.34 0.43 -3.26
CA ALA A 81 1.31 1.50 -3.49
C ALA A 81 2.18 1.80 -2.25
N PRO A 82 1.62 2.06 -1.04
CA PRO A 82 2.45 2.29 0.14
C PRO A 82 3.32 1.08 0.48
N ALA A 83 2.81 -0.15 0.32
CA ALA A 83 3.58 -1.36 0.59
C ALA A 83 4.79 -1.51 -0.35
N LEU A 84 4.59 -1.29 -1.66
CA LEU A 84 5.66 -1.32 -2.66
C LEU A 84 6.69 -0.24 -2.39
N ILE A 85 6.26 0.99 -2.12
CA ILE A 85 7.15 2.10 -1.78
C ILE A 85 8.03 1.71 -0.58
N ILE A 86 7.44 1.19 0.50
CA ILE A 86 8.21 0.78 1.68
C ILE A 86 9.22 -0.30 1.30
N ILE A 87 8.81 -1.39 0.63
CA ILE A 87 9.72 -2.49 0.29
C ILE A 87 10.91 -2.03 -0.56
N TYR A 88 10.65 -1.19 -1.56
CA TYR A 88 11.69 -0.71 -2.47
C TYR A 88 12.58 0.34 -1.83
N LEU A 89 12.03 1.27 -1.05
CA LEU A 89 12.80 2.39 -0.50
C LEU A 89 13.52 2.05 0.82
N THR A 90 12.98 1.15 1.64
CA THR A 90 13.58 0.72 2.93
C THR A 90 15.08 0.41 2.84
N PRO A 91 15.56 -0.44 1.91
CA PRO A 91 16.98 -0.76 1.82
C PRO A 91 17.87 0.43 1.44
N TYR A 92 17.33 1.52 0.90
CA TYR A 92 18.12 2.72 0.60
C TYR A 92 18.26 3.67 1.78
N PHE A 93 17.36 3.60 2.77
CA PHE A 93 17.40 4.44 3.97
C PHE A 93 18.08 3.75 5.15
N LEU A 94 17.83 2.44 5.36
CA LEU A 94 18.24 1.70 6.58
C LEU A 94 19.45 0.77 6.35
N VAL A 95 20.41 1.17 5.51
CA VAL A 95 21.46 0.28 5.00
C VAL A 95 22.27 -0.40 6.10
N GLU A 96 22.46 0.26 7.25
CA GLU A 96 23.31 -0.21 8.34
C GLU A 96 22.61 -1.21 9.28
N TYR A 97 21.28 -1.32 9.22
CA TYR A 97 20.49 -2.15 10.12
C TYR A 97 19.73 -3.25 9.36
N GLU A 98 20.48 -4.27 8.93
CA GLU A 98 19.92 -5.41 8.19
C GLU A 98 18.74 -6.08 8.92
N PHE A 99 18.81 -6.14 10.26
CA PHE A 99 17.72 -6.66 11.10
C PHE A 99 16.43 -5.83 10.97
N LEU A 100 16.52 -4.49 10.99
CA LEU A 100 15.36 -3.61 10.81
C LEU A 100 14.80 -3.72 9.40
N ILE A 101 15.66 -3.77 8.37
CA ILE A 101 15.22 -3.98 6.98
C ILE A 101 14.41 -5.29 6.88
N LYS A 102 14.94 -6.40 7.40
CA LYS A 102 14.26 -7.70 7.38
C LYS A 102 12.92 -7.66 8.11
N THR A 103 12.89 -7.05 9.29
CA THR A 103 11.68 -6.92 10.11
C THR A 103 10.60 -6.10 9.41
N ILE A 104 10.96 -4.93 8.87
CA ILE A 104 10.04 -4.07 8.11
C ILE A 104 9.51 -4.81 6.89
N LYS A 105 10.38 -5.46 6.11
CA LYS A 105 9.96 -6.24 4.93
C LYS A 105 9.01 -7.38 5.30
N LEU A 106 9.25 -8.07 6.42
CA LEU A 106 8.37 -9.14 6.91
C LEU A 106 6.99 -8.59 7.27
N ILE A 107 6.93 -7.49 8.03
CA ILE A 107 5.68 -6.84 8.42
C ILE A 107 4.89 -6.39 7.17
N VAL A 108 5.56 -5.73 6.21
CA VAL A 108 4.91 -5.28 4.97
C VAL A 108 4.46 -6.45 4.11
N SER A 109 5.21 -7.55 4.10
CA SER A 109 4.80 -8.77 3.36
C SER A 109 3.52 -9.37 3.93
N ILE A 110 3.40 -9.47 5.26
CA ILE A 110 2.18 -9.92 5.93
C ILE A 110 1.01 -8.98 5.59
N TYR A 111 1.24 -7.66 5.63
CA TYR A 111 0.24 -6.66 5.26
C TYR A 111 -0.24 -6.83 3.80
N MET A 112 0.68 -7.08 2.85
CA MET A 112 0.30 -7.34 1.45
C MET A 112 -0.54 -8.60 1.29
N VAL A 113 -0.23 -9.69 2.01
CA VAL A 113 -1.04 -10.91 1.98
C VAL A 113 -2.48 -10.62 2.43
N ILE A 114 -2.65 -9.83 3.50
CA ILE A 114 -3.98 -9.43 3.98
C ILE A 114 -4.72 -8.62 2.89
N ILE A 115 -4.05 -7.69 2.21
CA ILE A 115 -4.65 -6.92 1.10
C ILE A 115 -5.10 -7.85 -0.03
N VAL A 116 -4.27 -8.82 -0.43
CA VAL A 116 -4.61 -9.79 -1.49
C VAL A 116 -5.86 -10.56 -1.12
N ILE A 117 -5.92 -11.10 0.10
CA ILE A 117 -7.11 -11.82 0.60
C ILE A 117 -8.34 -10.92 0.54
N GLN A 118 -8.21 -9.68 1.01
CA GLN A 118 -9.30 -8.70 0.96
C GLN A 118 -9.76 -8.40 -0.47
N ILE A 119 -8.86 -8.35 -1.44
CA ILE A 119 -9.20 -8.14 -2.85
C ILE A 119 -9.96 -9.34 -3.40
N ILE A 120 -9.48 -10.56 -3.15
CA ILE A 120 -10.15 -11.80 -3.57
C ILE A 120 -11.57 -11.84 -3.01
N LEU A 121 -11.75 -11.57 -1.72
CA LEU A 121 -13.07 -11.53 -1.08
C LEU A 121 -13.98 -10.46 -1.71
N SER A 122 -13.44 -9.28 -2.02
CA SER A 122 -14.17 -8.20 -2.68
C SER A 122 -14.62 -8.60 -4.10
N PHE A 123 -13.76 -9.28 -4.85
CA PHE A 123 -14.10 -9.84 -6.16
C PHE A 123 -15.18 -10.92 -6.07
N ILE A 124 -15.06 -11.87 -5.13
CA ILE A 124 -16.07 -12.92 -4.92
C ILE A 124 -17.43 -12.29 -4.57
N ASN A 125 -17.45 -11.27 -3.72
CA ASN A 125 -18.67 -10.57 -3.36
C ASN A 125 -19.29 -9.82 -4.55
N ALA A 126 -18.47 -9.14 -5.37
CA ALA A 126 -18.94 -8.50 -6.59
C ALA A 126 -19.52 -9.51 -7.58
N PHE A 127 -18.83 -10.65 -7.78
CA PHE A 127 -19.29 -11.70 -8.67
C PHE A 127 -20.60 -12.35 -8.19
N ASN A 128 -20.74 -12.58 -6.89
CA ASN A 128 -21.98 -13.10 -6.32
C ASN A 128 -23.15 -12.13 -6.54
N GLU A 129 -22.94 -10.83 -6.35
CA GLU A 129 -23.99 -9.83 -6.57
C GLU A 129 -24.41 -9.76 -8.04
N ILE A 130 -23.44 -9.81 -8.95
CA ILE A 130 -23.69 -9.93 -10.39
C ILE A 130 -24.50 -11.21 -10.68
N TYR A 131 -24.09 -12.36 -10.12
CA TYR A 131 -24.76 -13.65 -10.34
C TYR A 131 -26.20 -13.65 -9.80
N SER A 132 -26.43 -13.11 -8.60
CA SER A 132 -27.75 -12.97 -7.99
C SER A 132 -28.69 -12.07 -8.78
N GLY A 133 -28.17 -11.16 -9.62
CA GLY A 133 -28.96 -10.37 -10.54
C GLY A 133 -29.57 -11.16 -11.71
N TYR A 134 -29.07 -12.37 -12.00
CA TYR A 134 -29.60 -13.21 -13.10
C TYR A 134 -30.72 -14.14 -12.62
N GLU A 135 -31.68 -14.43 -13.50
CA GLU A 135 -32.81 -15.32 -13.21
C GLU A 135 -32.39 -16.76 -12.86
N ILE A 136 -31.23 -17.20 -13.35
CA ILE A 136 -30.62 -18.50 -13.05
C ILE A 136 -30.29 -18.66 -11.56
N SER A 137 -30.08 -17.56 -10.83
CA SER A 137 -29.82 -17.60 -9.39
C SER A 137 -31.04 -18.08 -8.58
N LYS A 138 -32.26 -17.92 -9.10
CA LYS A 138 -33.50 -18.37 -8.45
C LYS A 138 -33.64 -19.90 -8.48
N THR A 139 -33.02 -20.57 -9.45
CA THR A 139 -33.08 -22.03 -9.62
C THR A 139 -31.81 -22.74 -9.13
N LYS A 140 -30.66 -22.05 -9.08
CA LYS A 140 -29.40 -22.54 -8.48
C LYS A 140 -28.68 -21.45 -7.69
N PRO A 141 -29.04 -21.26 -6.41
CA PRO A 141 -28.37 -20.27 -5.57
C PRO A 141 -26.96 -20.77 -5.17
N ILE A 142 -25.97 -19.86 -5.21
CA ILE A 142 -24.57 -20.16 -4.82
C ILE A 142 -24.39 -20.11 -3.30
N LYS A 143 -25.26 -19.36 -2.60
CA LYS A 143 -25.40 -19.42 -1.15
C LYS A 143 -26.68 -20.17 -0.85
N GLY A 144 -26.56 -21.28 -0.12
CA GLY A 144 -27.71 -22.03 0.39
C GLY A 144 -28.57 -21.18 1.31
#